data_AF-A0AAP8NC61-F1
#
_entry.id   AF-A0AAP8NC61-F1
#
_cell.length_a   1.000
_cell.length_b   1.000
_cell.length_c   1.000
_cell.angle_alpha   90.00
_cell.angle_beta   90.00
_cell.angle_gamma   90.00
#
_symmetry.space_group_name_H-M   'P 1'
#
loop_
_entity.id
_entity.type
_entity.pdbx_description
1 polymer ?
#
loop_
_entity_poly.entity_id
_entity_poly.type
_entity_poly.pdbx_seq_one_letter_code
_entity_poly.pdbx_strand_id
1 'polypeptide(L)'
;MVKVVEVVLELEASGFINSDKVTRGRILRSIPDGVLSCEVDDGVRGATKPNGAFESVDDAKSALIAYWEKCNVVLQSHFWEPKSR
;
A
#
# COMPACT_ATOMS: atom_id res chain seq x y z
N MET A 1 21.18 9.70 -12.85
CA MET A 1 20.80 10.69 -11.82
C MET A 1 20.23 9.93 -10.63
N VAL A 2 20.80 10.08 -9.43
CA VAL A 2 20.33 9.37 -8.23
C VAL A 2 19.13 10.13 -7.66
N LYS A 3 18.04 9.42 -7.34
CA LYS A 3 16.92 9.98 -6.57
C LYS A 3 17.10 9.57 -5.12
N VAL A 4 17.18 10.55 -4.23
CA VAL A 4 17.25 10.32 -2.78
C VAL A 4 15.86 10.49 -2.21
N VAL A 5 15.42 9.50 -1.44
CA VAL A 5 14.14 9.53 -0.72
C VAL A 5 14.40 9.20 0.75
N GLU A 6 13.67 9.85 1.65
CA GLU A 6 13.61 9.49 3.07
C GLU A 6 12.31 8.76 3.38
N VAL A 7 12.35 7.77 4.26
CA VAL A 7 11.14 7.12 4.80
C VAL A 7 10.65 7.97 5.96
N VAL A 8 9.49 8.61 5.79
CA VAL A 8 8.88 9.47 6.81
C VAL A 8 8.04 8.65 7.78
N LEU A 9 7.38 7.60 7.29
CA LEU A 9 6.55 6.71 8.09
C LEU A 9 6.55 5.32 7.45
N GLU A 10 6.62 4.28 8.28
CA GLU A 10 6.37 2.90 7.89
C GLU A 10 5.20 2.35 8.71
N LEU A 11 4.33 1.61 8.04
CA LEU A 11 3.13 0.99 8.60
C LEU A 11 3.10 -0.48 8.21
N GLU A 12 2.65 -1.32 9.13
CA GLU A 12 2.41 -2.75 8.89
C GLU A 12 0.90 -3.03 8.84
N ALA A 13 0.49 -3.86 7.90
CA ALA A 13 -0.87 -4.38 7.78
C ALA A 13 -0.86 -5.90 7.77
N SER A 14 -1.81 -6.49 8.48
CA SER A 14 -1.95 -7.94 8.64
C SER A 14 -3.43 -8.33 8.75
N GLY A 15 -3.73 -9.62 8.67
CA GLY A 15 -5.10 -10.12 8.84
C GLY A 15 -5.98 -10.00 7.59
N PHE A 16 -5.36 -9.99 6.40
CA PHE A 16 -6.10 -10.07 5.15
C PHE A 16 -6.76 -11.44 5.00
N ILE A 17 -8.02 -11.48 4.56
CA ILE A 17 -8.89 -12.67 4.63
C ILE A 17 -8.32 -13.93 3.96
N ASN A 18 -7.42 -13.79 2.98
CA ASN A 18 -6.79 -14.91 2.26
C ASN A 18 -5.26 -14.87 2.32
N SER A 19 -4.69 -14.21 3.33
CA SER A 19 -3.23 -14.11 3.50
C SER A 19 -2.86 -13.86 4.96
N ASP A 20 -2.19 -14.84 5.57
CA ASP A 20 -1.54 -14.69 6.89
C ASP A 20 -0.25 -13.85 6.83
N LYS A 21 0.09 -13.31 5.67
CA LYS A 21 1.28 -12.47 5.50
C LYS A 21 1.03 -11.07 6.05
N VAL A 22 2.02 -10.58 6.79
CA VAL A 22 2.19 -9.16 7.08
C VAL A 22 2.75 -8.48 5.84
N THR A 23 2.20 -7.32 5.48
CA THR A 23 2.73 -6.46 4.42
C THR A 23 3.05 -5.07 4.98
N ARG A 24 3.90 -4.33 4.29
CA ARG A 24 4.34 -2.99 4.70
C ARG A 24 3.96 -1.94 3.68
N GLY A 25 3.67 -0.76 4.20
CA GLY A 25 3.45 0.47 3.44
C GLY A 25 4.36 1.56 4.00
N ARG A 26 5.04 2.29 3.11
CA ARG A 26 5.94 3.38 3.46
C ARG A 26 5.45 4.68 2.85
N ILE A 27 5.59 5.76 3.61
CA ILE A 27 5.45 7.11 3.10
C ILE A 27 6.87 7.64 2.89
N LEU A 28 7.18 8.00 1.65
CA LEU A 28 8.47 8.49 1.24
C LEU A 28 8.40 9.99 1.01
N ARG A 29 9.46 10.72 1.34
CA ARG A 29 9.65 12.11 0.91
C ARG A 29 10.86 12.19 -0.02
N SER A 30 10.66 12.76 -1.20
CA SER A 30 11.75 13.01 -2.16
C SER A 30 12.60 14.20 -1.70
N ILE A 31 13.92 14.08 -1.80
CA ILE A 31 14.87 15.14 -1.46
C ILE A 31 15.53 15.65 -2.76
N PRO A 32 15.59 16.98 -3.01
CA PRO A 32 15.16 18.09 -2.13
C PRO A 32 13.70 18.52 -2.30
N ASP A 33 12.98 17.95 -3.27
CA ASP A 33 11.69 18.48 -3.76
C ASP A 33 10.56 18.42 -2.71
N GLY A 34 10.73 17.65 -1.63
CA GLY A 34 9.76 17.53 -0.54
C GLY A 34 8.50 16.72 -0.89
N VAL A 35 8.42 16.19 -2.11
CA VAL A 35 7.24 15.45 -2.61
C VAL A 35 7.03 14.19 -1.79
N LEU A 36 5.83 14.03 -1.23
CA LEU A 36 5.41 12.83 -0.52
C LEU A 36 4.79 11.82 -1.48
N SER A 37 5.17 10.55 -1.35
CA SER A 37 4.60 9.43 -2.09
C SER A 37 4.44 8.20 -1.20
N CYS A 38 3.67 7.21 -1.67
CA CYS A 38 3.50 5.95 -0.98
C CYS A 38 4.16 4.79 -1.74
N GLU A 39 4.77 3.88 -1.00
CA GLU A 39 5.28 2.60 -1.50
C GLU A 39 4.65 1.47 -0.70
N VAL A 40 4.35 0.35 -1.36
CA VAL A 40 3.80 -0.86 -0.71
C VAL A 40 4.56 -2.08 -1.20
N ASP A 41 4.92 -2.96 -0.27
CA ASP A 41 5.72 -4.16 -0.53
C ASP A 41 4.92 -5.16 -1.38
N ASP A 42 3.63 -5.34 -1.08
CA ASP A 42 2.74 -6.24 -1.80
C ASP A 42 1.63 -5.51 -2.57
N GLY A 43 1.14 -6.15 -3.63
CA GLY A 43 0.04 -5.66 -4.43
C GLY A 43 -1.05 -6.71 -4.64
N VAL A 44 -2.32 -6.34 -4.43
CA VAL A 44 -3.47 -7.19 -4.80
C VAL A 44 -3.96 -6.81 -6.19
N ARG A 45 -4.08 -7.80 -7.10
CA ARG A 45 -4.64 -7.58 -8.44
C ARG A 45 -6.10 -7.08 -8.31
N GLY A 46 -6.40 -5.92 -8.88
CA GLY A 46 -7.71 -5.27 -8.75
C GLY A 46 -7.76 -4.16 -7.68
N ALA A 47 -6.75 -4.06 -6.82
CA ALA A 47 -6.55 -2.92 -5.94
C ALA A 47 -5.46 -2.00 -6.52
N THR A 48 -5.85 -0.78 -6.90
CA THR A 48 -4.92 0.24 -7.39
C THR A 48 -4.09 0.78 -6.24
N LYS A 49 -2.76 0.71 -6.37
CA LYS A 49 -1.84 1.30 -5.39
C LYS A 49 -2.05 2.81 -5.27
N PRO A 50 -1.85 3.40 -4.08
CA PRO A 50 -1.91 4.84 -3.89
C PRO A 50 -0.77 5.49 -4.68
N ASN A 51 -1.10 6.07 -5.83
CA ASN A 51 -0.17 6.74 -6.72
C ASN A 51 -0.45 8.24 -6.71
N GLY A 52 0.57 9.05 -6.52
CA GLY A 52 0.45 10.51 -6.56
C GLY A 52 1.40 11.20 -5.60
N ALA A 53 1.45 12.53 -5.71
CA ALA A 53 2.04 13.39 -4.69
C ALA A 53 0.98 13.68 -3.62
N PHE A 54 1.34 13.55 -2.34
CA PHE A 54 0.46 13.88 -1.23
C PHE A 54 0.84 15.23 -0.62
N GLU A 55 -0.16 15.98 -0.16
CA GLU A 55 0.04 17.30 0.46
C GLU A 55 0.55 17.17 1.91
N SER A 56 0.15 16.11 2.61
CA SER A 56 0.58 15.83 3.98
C SER A 56 0.86 14.34 4.22
N VAL A 57 1.58 14.05 5.32
CA VAL A 57 1.83 12.68 5.78
C VAL A 57 0.52 11.99 6.19
N ASP A 58 -0.43 12.73 6.76
CA ASP A 58 -1.72 12.19 7.17
C ASP A 58 -2.60 11.81 5.97
N ASP A 59 -2.53 12.57 4.87
CA ASP A 59 -3.22 12.23 3.61
C ASP A 59 -2.62 10.95 2.99
N ALA A 60 -1.29 10.89 2.94
CA ALA A 60 -0.57 9.71 2.45
C ALA A 60 -0.87 8.45 3.30
N LYS A 61 -0.92 8.61 4.63
CA LYS A 61 -1.32 7.55 5.57
C LYS A 61 -2.74 7.10 5.32
N SER A 62 -3.68 8.03 5.19
CA SER A 62 -5.09 7.71 4.92
C SER A 62 -5.25 6.97 3.60
N ALA A 63 -4.47 7.34 2.57
CA ALA A 63 -4.46 6.64 1.29
C ALA A 63 -3.90 5.20 1.38
N LEU A 64 -2.87 4.96 2.19
CA LEU A 64 -2.36 3.61 2.46
C LEU A 64 -3.39 2.73 3.17
N ILE A 65 -4.09 3.28 4.17
CA ILE A 65 -5.14 2.55 4.89
C ILE A 65 -6.29 2.20 3.94
N ALA A 66 -6.78 3.18 3.18
CA ALA A 66 -7.84 2.95 2.19
C ALA A 66 -7.44 1.93 1.12
N TYR A 67 -6.17 1.91 0.73
CA TYR A 67 -5.63 0.90 -0.18
C TYR A 67 -5.73 -0.52 0.40
N TRP A 68 -5.36 -0.72 1.66
CA TRP A 68 -5.44 -2.03 2.32
C TRP A 68 -6.89 -2.48 2.55
N GLU A 69 -7.79 -1.57 2.89
CA GLU A 69 -9.22 -1.88 2.97
C GLU A 69 -9.75 -2.36 1.61
N LYS A 70 -9.38 -1.67 0.52
CA LYS A 70 -9.72 -2.09 -0.83
C LYS A 70 -9.11 -3.46 -1.19
N CYS A 71 -7.86 -3.72 -0.80
CA CYS A 71 -7.25 -5.03 -0.96
C CYS A 71 -8.08 -6.11 -0.26
N ASN A 72 -8.55 -5.85 0.96
CA ASN A 72 -9.38 -6.79 1.70
C ASN A 72 -10.71 -7.07 0.98
N VAL A 73 -11.40 -6.04 0.47
CA VAL A 73 -12.65 -6.19 -0.31
C VAL A 73 -12.43 -6.97 -1.61
N VAL A 74 -11.33 -6.70 -2.32
CA VAL A 74 -10.98 -7.41 -3.55
C VAL A 74 -10.69 -8.89 -3.26
N LEU A 75 -9.97 -9.18 -2.17
CA LEU A 75 -9.71 -10.55 -1.72
C LEU A 75 -10.97 -11.29 -1.28
N GLN A 76 -11.99 -10.60 -0.76
CA GLN A 76 -13.31 -11.20 -0.47
C GLN A 76 -14.09 -11.54 -1.74
N SER A 77 -14.01 -10.68 -2.76
CA SER A 77 -14.79 -10.80 -3.99
C SER A 77 -14.19 -11.81 -4.98
N HIS A 78 -12.89 -12.02 -4.94
CA HIS A 78 -12.20 -13.11 -5.63
C HIS A 78 -12.10 -14.32 -4.70
N PHE A 79 -13.18 -15.09 -4.57
CA PHE A 79 -13.11 -16.43 -3.98
C PHE A 79 -11.99 -17.20 -4.70
N TRP A 80 -10.97 -17.59 -3.93
CA TRP A 80 -10.04 -18.62 -4.36
C TRP A 80 -10.87 -19.88 -4.63
N GLU A 81 -11.14 -20.20 -5.90
CA GLU A 81 -11.70 -21.48 -6.32
C GLU A 81 -10.52 -22.46 -6.45
N PRO A 82 -10.22 -23.29 -5.43
CA PRO A 82 -9.27 -24.37 -5.63
C PRO A 82 -9.87 -25.29 -6.70
N LYS A 83 -9.11 -25.61 -7.74
CA LYS A 83 -9.53 -26.64 -8.70
C LYS A 83 -9.81 -27.92 -7.94
N SER A 84 -11.08 -28.31 -7.86
CA SER A 84 -11.50 -29.64 -7.43
C SER A 84 -10.74 -30.65 -8.28
N ARG A 85 -9.98 -31.50 -7.59
CA ARG A 85 -9.20 -32.58 -8.20
C ARG A 85 -10.11 -33.70 -8.68
#